data_AF-A0A432UXK9-F1
#
_entry.id   AF-A0A432UXK9-F1
#
_cell.length_a   1.000
_cell.length_b   1.000
_cell.length_c   1.000
_cell.angle_alpha   90.00
_cell.angle_beta   90.00
_cell.angle_gamma   90.00
#
_symmetry.space_group_name_H-M   'P 1'
#
loop_
_entity.id
_entity.type
_entity.pdbx_description
1 polymer ?
#
loop_
_entity_poly.entity_id
_entity_poly.type
_entity_poly.pdbx_seq_one_letter_code
_entity_poly.pdbx_strand_id
1 'polypeptide(L)'
;MHLTAITYNLMRVVEEVSKAQNPDLIHPSDKKHTQSLEKRQQAARKKGRVVNPLFFQARIVHISSYTIRAFQNAIITGKSLSSFVSALAARLVSRPCRIGEH
;
A
#
# COMPACT_ATOMS: atom_id res chain seq x y z
N MET A 1 -3.51 9.69 -16.36
CA MET A 1 -3.24 8.33 -15.83
C MET A 1 -2.55 8.32 -14.46
N HIS A 2 -1.57 9.19 -14.19
CA HIS A 2 -0.83 9.18 -12.92
C HIS A 2 -1.66 9.49 -11.67
N LEU A 3 -2.63 10.41 -11.75
CA LEU A 3 -3.53 10.73 -10.64
C LEU A 3 -4.38 9.52 -10.24
N THR A 4 -4.92 8.77 -11.21
CA THR A 4 -5.70 7.56 -10.97
C THR A 4 -4.89 6.50 -10.20
N ALA A 5 -3.62 6.31 -10.56
CA ALA A 5 -2.74 5.38 -9.87
C ALA A 5 -2.42 5.83 -8.43
N ILE A 6 -2.18 7.14 -8.21
CA ILE A 6 -2.01 7.70 -6.87
C ILE A 6 -3.26 7.48 -6.03
N THR A 7 -4.43 7.88 -6.54
CA THR A 7 -5.70 7.75 -5.82
C THR A 7 -6.02 6.29 -5.51
N TYR A 8 -5.77 5.38 -6.46
CA TYR A 8 -5.93 3.95 -6.24
C TYR A 8 -5.04 3.43 -5.11
N ASN A 9 -3.74 3.79 -5.12
CA ASN A 9 -2.81 3.41 -4.06
C ASN A 9 -3.20 3.98 -2.71
N LEU A 10 -3.66 5.24 -2.64
CA LEU A 10 -4.12 5.83 -1.39
C LEU A 10 -5.39 5.16 -0.85
N MET A 11 -6.35 4.87 -1.72
CA MET A 11 -7.55 4.11 -1.33
C MET A 11 -7.19 2.73 -0.80
N ARG A 12 -6.19 2.04 -1.36
CA ARG A 12 -5.71 0.75 -0.84
C ARG A 12 -5.12 0.87 0.57
N VAL A 13 -4.35 1.92 0.86
CA VAL A 13 -3.81 2.15 2.22
C VAL A 13 -4.95 2.38 3.21
N VAL A 14 -5.92 3.23 2.86
CA VAL A 14 -7.08 3.52 3.71
C VAL A 14 -7.93 2.27 3.93
N GLU A 15 -8.14 1.48 2.86
CA GLU A 15 -8.88 0.22 2.92
C GLU A 15 -8.23 -0.75 3.92
N GLU A 16 -6.92 -0.97 3.84
CA GLU A 16 -6.23 -1.91 4.73
C GLU A 16 -6.20 -1.42 6.19
N VAL A 17 -6.06 -0.11 6.43
CA VAL A 17 -6.21 0.46 7.78
C VAL A 17 -7.62 0.26 8.31
N SER A 18 -8.65 0.48 7.48
CA SER A 18 -10.04 0.28 7.85
C SER A 18 -10.33 -1.18 8.21
N LYS A 19 -9.76 -2.15 7.48
CA LYS A 19 -9.90 -3.58 7.77
C LYS A 19 -9.26 -3.95 9.10
N ALA A 20 -8.10 -3.36 9.41
CA ALA A 20 -7.41 -3.59 10.68
C ALA A 20 -8.20 -3.04 11.87
N GLN A 21 -8.90 -1.91 11.70
CA GLN A 21 -9.73 -1.30 12.74
C GLN A 21 -11.11 -1.97 12.88
N ASN A 22 -11.69 -2.43 11.77
CA ASN A 22 -13.05 -2.97 11.71
C ASN A 22 -13.07 -4.34 11.03
N PRO A 23 -12.62 -5.40 11.73
CA PRO A 23 -12.49 -6.74 11.13
C PRO A 23 -13.84 -7.37 10.73
N ASP A 24 -14.94 -6.95 11.36
CA ASP A 24 -16.27 -7.45 11.08
C ASP A 24 -16.77 -7.06 9.69
N LEU A 25 -16.36 -5.88 9.20
CA LEU A 25 -16.74 -5.31 7.91
C LEU A 25 -15.87 -5.82 6.75
N ILE A 26 -14.92 -6.73 7.01
CA ILE A 26 -14.09 -7.31 5.96
C ILE A 26 -14.96 -8.18 5.04
N HIS A 27 -14.85 -7.95 3.73
CA HIS A 27 -15.54 -8.72 2.71
C HIS A 27 -15.20 -10.23 2.80
N PRO A 28 -16.17 -11.15 2.64
CA PRO A 28 -15.93 -12.60 2.78
C PRO A 28 -14.80 -13.16 1.90
N SER A 29 -14.60 -12.59 0.70
CA SER A 29 -13.48 -12.97 -0.17
C SER A 29 -12.11 -12.70 0.46
N ASP A 30 -11.95 -11.57 1.13
CA ASP A 30 -10.70 -11.22 1.81
C ASP A 30 -10.48 -12.11 3.06
N LYS A 31 -11.57 -12.49 3.75
CA LYS A 31 -11.52 -13.50 4.83
C LYS A 31 -11.05 -14.86 4.29
N LYS A 32 -11.58 -15.33 3.15
CA LYS A 32 -11.15 -16.57 2.49
C LYS A 32 -9.68 -16.53 2.08
N HIS A 33 -9.19 -15.39 1.58
CA HIS A 33 -7.79 -15.21 1.24
C HIS A 33 -6.89 -15.33 2.47
N THR A 34 -7.24 -14.62 3.54
CA THR A 34 -6.51 -14.64 4.82
C THR A 34 -6.43 -16.06 5.40
N GLN A 35 -7.55 -16.79 5.42
CA GLN A 35 -7.59 -18.19 5.87
C GLN A 35 -6.67 -19.11 5.03
N SER A 36 -6.58 -18.87 3.72
CA SER A 36 -5.66 -19.63 2.86
C SER A 36 -4.19 -19.38 3.24
N LEU A 37 -3.84 -18.12 3.52
CA LEU A 37 -2.50 -17.74 3.98
C LEU A 37 -2.19 -18.30 5.36
N GLU A 38 -3.14 -18.33 6.28
CA GLU A 38 -2.98 -18.95 7.60
C GLU A 38 -2.68 -20.44 7.50
N LYS A 39 -3.38 -21.18 6.62
CA LYS A 39 -3.08 -22.59 6.36
C LYS A 39 -1.66 -22.78 5.83
N ARG A 40 -1.20 -21.90 4.93
CA ARG A 40 0.19 -21.89 4.44
C ARG A 40 1.18 -21.57 5.55
N GLN A 41 0.83 -20.64 6.44
CA GLN A 41 1.66 -20.27 7.58
C GLN A 41 1.80 -21.42 8.58
N GLN A 42 0.73 -22.15 8.85
CA GLN A 42 0.78 -23.38 9.67
C GLN A 42 1.70 -24.43 9.05
N ALA A 43 1.59 -24.65 7.73
CA ALA A 43 2.46 -25.60 7.01
C ALA A 43 3.94 -25.15 7.00
N ALA A 44 4.20 -23.85 6.87
CA ALA A 44 5.54 -23.28 6.93
C ALA A 44 6.15 -23.41 8.33
N ARG A 45 5.37 -23.12 9.39
CA ARG A 45 5.82 -23.24 10.79
C ARG A 45 6.24 -24.66 11.14
N LYS A 46 5.53 -25.68 10.64
CA LYS A 46 5.93 -27.10 10.78
C LYS A 46 7.32 -27.40 10.20
N LYS A 47 7.82 -26.57 9.28
CA LYS A 47 9.13 -26.68 8.64
C LYS A 47 10.14 -25.66 9.18
N GLY A 48 9.84 -24.97 10.28
CA GLY A 48 10.67 -23.89 10.83
C GLY A 48 10.73 -22.64 9.94
N ARG A 49 9.76 -22.46 9.03
CA ARG A 49 9.71 -21.34 8.08
C ARG A 49 8.53 -20.42 8.38
N VAL A 50 8.57 -19.21 7.81
CA VAL A 50 7.53 -18.20 7.94
C VAL A 50 7.10 -17.73 6.55
N VAL A 51 5.79 -17.55 6.36
CA VAL A 51 5.21 -16.94 5.17
C VAL A 51 5.47 -15.43 5.22
N ASN A 52 5.90 -14.86 4.11
CA ASN A 52 6.17 -13.42 4.01
C ASN A 52 4.95 -12.62 4.49
N PRO A 53 5.09 -11.78 5.54
CA PRO A 53 4.02 -10.94 6.07
C PRO A 53 3.36 -10.05 5.00
N LEU A 54 4.10 -9.68 3.96
CA LEU A 54 3.58 -8.90 2.83
C LEU A 54 2.42 -9.60 2.12
N PHE A 55 2.36 -10.93 2.10
CA PHE A 55 1.22 -11.63 1.51
C PHE A 55 -0.09 -11.39 2.25
N PHE A 56 -0.04 -11.15 3.57
CA PHE A 56 -1.23 -10.79 4.36
C PHE A 56 -1.70 -9.36 4.07
N GLN A 57 -0.85 -8.54 3.44
CA GLN A 57 -1.14 -7.16 3.05
C GLN A 57 -1.05 -7.01 1.53
N ALA A 58 -1.53 -8.01 0.77
CA ALA A 58 -1.32 -8.13 -0.68
C ALA A 58 -1.61 -6.84 -1.49
N ARG A 59 -2.57 -6.02 -1.02
CA ARG A 59 -2.93 -4.74 -1.64
C ARG A 59 -1.92 -3.60 -1.39
N ILE A 60 -1.17 -3.65 -0.29
CA ILE A 60 -0.11 -2.70 0.06
C ILE A 60 1.22 -3.05 -0.62
N VAL A 61 1.50 -4.33 -0.90
CA VAL A 61 2.78 -4.77 -1.50
C VAL A 61 3.11 -4.07 -2.82
N HIS A 62 2.09 -3.67 -3.56
CA HIS A 62 2.24 -2.96 -4.84
C HIS A 62 2.45 -1.44 -4.68
N ILE A 63 2.45 -0.92 -3.45
CA ILE A 63 2.61 0.50 -3.15
C ILE A 63 4.05 0.74 -2.71
N SER A 64 4.68 1.77 -3.27
CA SER A 64 6.04 2.13 -2.87
C SER A 64 6.10 2.52 -1.39
N SER A 65 7.14 2.07 -0.69
CA SER A 65 7.39 2.44 0.71
C SER A 65 7.50 3.97 0.91
N TYR A 66 7.94 4.69 -0.13
CA TYR A 66 7.94 6.14 -0.18
C TYR A 66 6.53 6.72 -0.14
N THR A 67 5.61 6.21 -0.96
CA THR A 67 4.22 6.68 -1.00
C THR A 67 3.55 6.52 0.36
N ILE A 68 3.78 5.38 1.02
CA ILE A 68 3.25 5.10 2.36
C ILE A 68 3.79 6.10 3.37
N ARG A 69 5.11 6.31 3.43
CA ARG A 69 5.72 7.28 4.36
C ARG A 69 5.29 8.71 4.08
N ALA A 70 5.21 9.09 2.81
CA ALA A 70 4.80 10.43 2.41
C ALA A 70 3.34 10.69 2.84
N PHE A 71 2.46 9.70 2.72
CA PHE A 71 1.08 9.79 3.18
C PHE A 71 0.99 9.87 4.72
N GLN A 72 1.73 9.02 5.43
CA GLN A 72 1.81 9.08 6.90
C GLN A 72 2.31 10.45 7.39
N ASN A 73 3.37 10.98 6.78
CA ASN A 73 3.90 12.30 7.11
C ASN A 73 2.87 13.40 6.81
N ALA A 74 2.11 13.30 5.72
CA ALA A 74 1.06 14.25 5.39
C ALA A 74 -0.05 14.25 6.46
N ILE A 75 -0.46 13.08 6.96
CA ILE A 75 -1.42 12.96 8.07
C ILE A 75 -0.86 13.60 9.35
N ILE A 76 0.36 13.22 9.75
CA ILE A 76 1.00 13.72 10.98
C ILE A 76 1.15 15.25 10.95
N THR A 77 1.53 15.79 9.79
CA THR A 77 1.74 17.23 9.60
C THR A 77 0.46 18.01 9.29
N GLY A 78 -0.70 17.36 9.26
CA GLY A 78 -1.99 18.02 8.97
C GLY A 78 -2.08 18.61 7.57
N LYS A 79 -1.29 18.12 6.61
CA LYS A 79 -1.34 18.61 5.23
C LYS A 79 -2.65 18.23 4.58
N SER A 80 -3.22 19.16 3.81
CA SER A 80 -4.40 18.89 3.01
C SER A 80 -4.09 17.80 1.97
N LEU A 81 -5.10 16.96 1.68
CA LEU A 81 -4.99 15.92 0.66
C LEU A 81 -4.64 16.52 -0.71
N SER A 82 -5.17 17.70 -1.02
CA SER A 82 -4.85 18.43 -2.26
C SER A 82 -3.36 18.79 -2.33
N SER A 83 -2.78 19.36 -1.28
CA SER A 83 -1.36 19.69 -1.21
C SER A 83 -0.48 18.44 -1.38
N PHE A 84 -0.87 17.35 -0.72
CA PHE A 84 -0.17 16.08 -0.82
C PHE A 84 -0.20 15.47 -2.24
N VAL A 85 -1.39 15.43 -2.86
CA VAL A 85 -1.57 14.93 -4.23
C VAL A 85 -0.82 15.81 -5.22
N SER A 86 -0.86 17.14 -5.07
CA SER A 86 -0.07 18.07 -5.90
C SER A 86 1.43 17.82 -5.79
N ALA A 87 1.94 17.57 -4.57
CA ALA A 87 3.36 17.25 -4.37
C ALA A 87 3.77 15.90 -5.01
N LEU A 88 2.90 14.89 -4.93
CA LEU A 88 3.12 13.61 -5.61
C LEU A 88 3.06 13.75 -7.14
N ALA A 89 2.08 14.49 -7.65
CA ALA A 89 1.94 14.77 -9.07
C ALA A 89 3.15 15.54 -9.62
N ALA A 90 3.63 16.56 -8.91
CA ALA A 90 4.81 17.34 -9.33
C ALA A 90 6.07 16.48 -9.48
N ARG A 91 6.26 15.48 -8.61
CA ARG A 91 7.38 14.51 -8.73
C ARG A 91 7.21 13.51 -9.86
N LEU A 92 5.97 13.13 -10.20
CA LEU A 92 5.71 12.23 -11.33
C LEU A 92 5.83 12.95 -12.67
N VAL A 93 5.53 14.25 -12.72
CA VAL A 93 5.69 15.10 -13.91
C VAL A 93 7.15 15.53 -14.10
N SER A 94 7.91 15.71 -13.02
CA SER A 94 9.33 16.09 -13.10
C SER A 94 10.26 14.91 -13.36
N ARG A 95 10.40 14.55 -14.64
CA ARG A 95 11.68 14.15 -15.28
C ARG A 95 11.55 14.25 -16.81
N PRO A 96 12.00 15.33 -17.46
CA PRO A 96 12.95 15.14 -18.54
C PRO A 96 14.28 14.81 -17.85
N CYS A 97 14.69 13.55 -17.87
CA CYS A 97 16.11 13.27 -17.78
C CYS A 97 16.71 14.03 -18.97
N ARG A 98 17.44 15.12 -18.74
CA ARG A 98 18.43 15.53 -19.74
C ARG A 98 19.47 14.43 -19.68
N ILE A 99 19.26 13.40 -20.49
CA ILE A 99 20.32 12.49 -20.90
C ILE A 99 21.34 13.42 -21.54
N GLY A 100 22.39 13.76 -20.78
CA GLY A 100 23.57 14.36 -21.37
C GLY A 100 24.15 13.31 -22.28
N GLU A 101 24.15 13.59 -23.58
CA GLU A 101 25.01 12.89 -24.52
C GLU A 101 26.44 13.10 -24.03
N HIS A 102 27.09 12.01 -23.62
CA HIS A 102 28.52 11.95 -23.41
C HIS A 102 29.17 11.48 -24.72
#